data_AF-A0A9W8G2S9-F1
#
_entry.id   AF-A0A9W8G2S9-F1
#
_cell.length_a   1.000
_cell.length_b   1.000
_cell.length_c   1.000
_cell.angle_alpha   90.00
_cell.angle_beta   90.00
_cell.angle_gamma   90.00
#
_symmetry.space_group_name_H-M   'P 1'
#
loop_
_entity.id
_entity.type
_entity.pdbx_description
1 polymer ?
#
loop_
_entity_poly.entity_id
_entity_poly.type
_entity_poly.pdbx_seq_one_letter_code
_entity_poly.pdbx_strand_id
1 'polypeptide(L)'
;MPPISIKPKRAPEVVVFNDAQRSASTASKHEYKSFMSSKISKLNTSQKPLTTQEQSEDRLDKKHDKEIQDLLEGRLLIEKLHESQLTGRERHKHNAKKLANLGMKVKSKEKMPADMFFAVQRSRQSKADKHIKDAKDRGILSKSMKRELEIVYTGKAAKPKDTRPRKDTDRGLRIGVGRYKDGVLHVSKSHIERVSGASHVGKGQKNKKGRR
;
A
#
# COMPACT_ATOMS: atom_id res chain seq x y z
N MET A 1 -51.13 -64.72 8.92
CA MET A 1 -49.71 -64.85 9.33
C MET A 1 -48.93 -63.68 8.76
N PRO A 2 -48.16 -62.92 9.56
CA PRO A 2 -47.34 -61.83 9.04
C PRO A 2 -46.00 -62.36 8.45
N PRO A 3 -45.47 -61.77 7.37
CA PRO A 3 -44.24 -62.22 6.74
C PRO A 3 -43.00 -61.86 7.57
N ILE A 4 -42.06 -62.81 7.68
CA ILE A 4 -40.79 -62.67 8.40
C ILE A 4 -39.83 -61.80 7.57
N SER A 5 -39.47 -60.64 8.11
CA SER A 5 -38.46 -59.74 7.53
C SER A 5 -37.04 -60.24 7.87
N ILE A 6 -36.30 -60.72 6.86
CA ILE A 6 -34.90 -61.14 7.01
C ILE A 6 -34.02 -59.89 6.89
N LYS A 7 -33.38 -59.48 7.99
CA LYS A 7 -32.44 -58.35 7.98
C LYS A 7 -31.12 -58.76 7.29
N PRO A 8 -30.55 -57.93 6.38
CA PRO A 8 -29.26 -58.24 5.76
C PRO A 8 -28.12 -58.15 6.78
N LYS A 9 -27.18 -59.12 6.73
CA LYS A 9 -25.99 -59.15 7.58
C LYS A 9 -25.05 -57.98 7.21
N ARG A 10 -24.55 -57.25 8.22
CA ARG A 10 -23.61 -56.12 8.03
C ARG A 10 -22.23 -56.66 7.62
N ALA A 11 -21.62 -56.03 6.62
CA ALA A 11 -20.23 -56.31 6.22
C ALA A 11 -19.23 -55.81 7.29
N PRO A 12 -18.02 -56.39 7.39
CA PRO A 12 -17.04 -55.98 8.38
C PRO A 12 -16.51 -54.56 8.13
N GLU A 13 -16.40 -53.79 9.21
CA GLU A 13 -15.85 -52.45 9.19
C GLU A 13 -14.31 -52.53 9.18
N VAL A 14 -13.70 -52.08 8.08
CA VAL A 14 -12.24 -52.03 7.94
C VAL A 14 -11.78 -50.61 8.22
N VAL A 15 -11.17 -50.40 9.38
CA VAL A 15 -10.53 -49.12 9.73
C VAL A 15 -9.10 -49.14 9.19
N VAL A 16 -8.84 -48.33 8.17
CA VAL A 16 -7.49 -48.09 7.62
C VAL A 16 -6.94 -46.81 8.24
N PHE A 17 -5.89 -46.93 9.05
CA PHE A 17 -5.19 -45.77 9.60
C PHE A 17 -4.24 -45.20 8.54
N ASN A 18 -4.55 -43.99 8.07
CA ASN A 18 -3.64 -43.23 7.22
C ASN A 18 -2.60 -42.53 8.11
N ASP A 19 -1.41 -43.13 8.25
CA ASP A 19 -0.28 -42.59 9.06
C ASP A 19 0.32 -41.28 8.54
N ALA A 20 -0.24 -40.69 7.48
CA ALA A 20 0.31 -39.53 6.76
C ALA A 20 0.29 -38.20 7.55
N GLN A 21 -0.28 -38.16 8.76
CA GLN A 21 -0.33 -36.95 9.60
C GLN A 21 0.25 -37.10 11.00
N ARG A 22 1.26 -37.98 11.20
CA ARG A 22 2.20 -37.77 12.30
C ARG A 22 3.19 -36.66 11.92
N SER A 23 2.72 -35.42 11.82
CA SER A 23 3.64 -34.30 12.02
C SER A 23 4.13 -34.47 13.46
N ALA A 24 5.42 -34.75 13.65
CA ALA A 24 6.01 -34.75 14.98
C ALA A 24 5.73 -33.37 15.58
N SER A 25 4.68 -33.27 16.41
CA SER A 25 4.41 -32.06 17.15
C SER A 25 5.58 -31.93 18.10
N THR A 26 6.51 -31.02 17.79
CA THR A 26 7.51 -30.61 18.76
C THR A 26 6.73 -29.94 19.87
N ALA A 27 6.37 -30.72 20.89
CA ALA A 27 5.64 -30.24 22.05
C ALA A 27 6.34 -28.98 22.53
N SER A 28 5.56 -27.90 22.71
CA SER A 28 6.15 -26.62 23.05
C SER A 28 6.95 -26.77 24.36
N LYS A 29 8.03 -25.99 24.55
CA LYS A 29 8.84 -26.06 25.78
C LYS A 29 8.00 -25.91 27.05
N HIS A 30 6.86 -25.22 26.95
CA HIS A 30 5.89 -25.08 28.03
C HIS A 30 5.12 -26.37 28.29
N GLU A 31 4.61 -27.01 27.23
CA GLU A 31 3.89 -28.29 27.28
C GLU A 31 4.77 -29.41 27.85
N TYR A 32 6.01 -29.51 27.39
CA TYR A 32 6.98 -30.46 27.92
C TYR A 32 7.25 -30.24 29.42
N LYS A 33 7.38 -28.98 29.85
CA LYS A 33 7.58 -28.62 31.27
C LYS A 33 6.35 -28.92 32.13
N SER A 34 5.14 -28.71 31.63
CA SER A 34 3.91 -29.02 32.36
C SER A 34 3.74 -30.53 32.49
N PHE A 35 3.95 -31.26 31.40
CA PHE A 35 3.84 -32.72 31.33
C PHE A 35 4.87 -33.45 32.20
N MET A 36 6.13 -33.00 32.20
CA MET A 36 7.21 -33.60 33.02
C MET A 36 7.20 -33.13 34.48
N SER A 37 6.31 -32.22 34.87
CA SER A 37 6.24 -31.79 36.26
C SER A 37 5.35 -32.73 37.08
N SER A 38 5.81 -33.13 38.27
CA SER A 38 5.06 -33.97 39.21
C SER A 38 3.79 -33.34 39.78
N LYS A 39 3.48 -32.09 39.40
CA LYS A 39 2.34 -31.32 39.89
C LYS A 39 1.20 -31.37 38.87
N ILE A 40 0.27 -32.30 39.07
CA ILE A 40 -0.90 -32.56 38.21
C ILE A 40 -1.81 -31.32 38.08
N SER A 41 -1.78 -30.40 39.05
CA SER A 41 -2.51 -29.13 39.00
C SER A 41 -2.16 -28.24 37.81
N LYS A 42 -1.00 -28.43 37.18
CA LYS A 42 -0.54 -27.68 35.99
C LYS A 42 -1.08 -28.20 34.66
N LEU A 43 -1.68 -29.39 34.63
CA LEU A 43 -2.30 -29.95 33.42
C LEU A 43 -3.66 -29.30 33.14
N ASN A 44 -4.33 -28.79 34.19
CA ASN A 44 -5.66 -28.19 34.10
C ASN A 44 -5.65 -26.66 34.14
N THR A 45 -4.48 -26.01 34.12
CA THR A 45 -4.41 -24.53 34.08
C THR A 45 -4.71 -24.05 32.65
N SER A 46 -5.99 -23.96 32.31
CA SER A 46 -6.46 -23.29 31.11
C SER A 46 -6.21 -21.78 31.26
N GLN A 47 -5.13 -21.31 30.65
CA GLN A 47 -4.77 -19.90 30.47
C GLN A 47 -4.55 -19.09 31.77
N LYS A 48 -3.51 -18.26 31.78
CA LYS A 48 -3.28 -17.33 32.90
C LYS A 48 -4.45 -16.34 32.93
N PRO A 49 -5.02 -16.00 34.09
CA PRO A 49 -5.96 -14.88 34.17
C PRO A 49 -5.22 -13.63 33.67
N LEU A 50 -5.78 -12.97 32.65
CA LEU A 50 -5.21 -11.73 32.11
C LEU A 50 -4.99 -10.74 33.25
N THR A 51 -3.85 -10.06 33.22
CA THR A 51 -3.56 -8.99 34.16
C THR A 51 -4.60 -7.88 34.03
N THR A 52 -4.81 -7.08 35.08
CA THR A 52 -5.81 -6.00 35.09
C THR A 52 -5.60 -4.98 33.95
N GLN A 53 -4.35 -4.83 33.52
CA GLN A 53 -3.96 -3.99 32.38
C GLN A 53 -4.37 -4.62 31.04
N GLU A 54 -4.04 -5.89 30.80
CA GLU A 54 -4.46 -6.63 29.60
C GLU A 54 -6.00 -6.68 29.48
N GLN A 55 -6.73 -6.81 30.60
CA GLN A 55 -8.19 -6.74 30.59
C GLN A 55 -8.74 -5.36 30.21
N SER A 56 -8.01 -4.29 30.53
CA SER A 56 -8.40 -2.92 30.16
C SER A 56 -8.12 -2.64 28.69
N GLU A 57 -7.00 -3.13 28.16
CA GLU A 57 -6.62 -3.04 26.75
C GLU A 57 -7.61 -3.85 25.89
N ASP A 58 -7.91 -5.09 26.26
CA ASP A 58 -8.92 -5.92 25.58
C ASP A 58 -10.30 -5.26 25.54
N ARG A 59 -10.67 -4.49 26.58
CA ARG A 59 -11.93 -3.75 26.62
C ARG A 59 -11.92 -2.54 25.70
N LEU A 60 -10.77 -1.87 25.55
CA LEU A 60 -10.61 -0.76 24.62
C LEU A 60 -10.61 -1.27 23.18
N ASP A 61 -9.91 -2.36 22.89
CA ASP A 61 -9.88 -2.97 21.56
C ASP A 61 -11.28 -3.43 21.14
N LYS A 62 -12.03 -4.07 22.04
CA LYS A 62 -13.45 -4.42 21.77
C LYS A 62 -14.34 -3.19 21.56
N LYS A 63 -14.02 -2.04 22.14
CA LYS A 63 -14.76 -0.79 21.88
C LYS A 63 -14.41 -0.24 20.52
N HIS A 64 -13.12 -0.18 20.17
CA HIS A 64 -12.66 0.26 18.87
C HIS A 64 -13.20 -0.64 17.75
N ASP A 65 -13.21 -1.95 17.93
CA ASP A 65 -13.79 -2.90 16.97
C ASP A 65 -15.28 -2.66 16.75
N LYS A 66 -16.03 -2.37 17.83
CA LYS A 66 -17.45 -2.00 17.74
C LYS A 66 -17.66 -0.68 17.00
N GLU A 67 -16.88 0.34 17.33
CA GLU A 67 -16.93 1.63 16.64
C GLU A 67 -16.63 1.47 15.14
N ILE A 68 -15.67 0.62 14.78
CA ILE A 68 -15.35 0.29 13.38
C ILE A 68 -16.53 -0.44 12.71
N GLN A 69 -17.15 -1.42 13.39
CA GLN A 69 -18.32 -2.14 12.87
C GLN A 69 -19.49 -1.19 12.64
N ASP A 70 -19.82 -0.32 13.61
CA ASP A 70 -20.88 0.67 13.50
C ASP A 70 -20.63 1.64 12.34
N LEU A 71 -19.38 2.08 12.13
CA LEU A 71 -19.00 2.92 10.99
C LEU A 71 -19.11 2.18 9.65
N LEU A 72 -18.74 0.90 9.59
CA LEU A 72 -18.89 0.08 8.40
C LEU A 72 -20.36 -0.15 8.05
N GLU A 73 -21.19 -0.48 9.03
CA GLU A 73 -22.63 -0.64 8.87
C GLU A 73 -23.32 0.67 8.47
N GLY A 74 -22.99 1.78 9.15
CA GLY A 74 -23.48 3.12 8.83
C GLY A 74 -23.09 3.55 7.41
N ARG A 75 -21.84 3.29 7.00
CA ARG A 75 -21.40 3.52 5.63
C ARG A 75 -22.22 2.69 4.64
N LEU A 76 -22.45 1.40 4.91
CA LEU A 76 -23.25 0.53 4.04
C LEU A 76 -24.70 1.01 3.92
N LEU A 77 -25.29 1.51 5.00
CA LEU A 77 -26.65 2.03 5.00
C LEU A 77 -26.77 3.34 4.21
N ILE A 78 -25.84 4.28 4.42
CA ILE A 78 -25.75 5.52 3.63
C ILE A 78 -25.51 5.20 2.16
N GLU A 79 -24.63 4.24 1.85
CA GLU A 79 -24.37 3.81 0.48
C GLU A 79 -25.61 3.19 -0.16
N LYS A 80 -26.33 2.29 0.52
CA LYS A 80 -27.57 1.69 0.01
C LYS A 80 -28.66 2.74 -0.21
N LEU A 81 -28.81 3.69 0.70
CA LEU A 81 -29.77 4.78 0.56
C LEU A 81 -29.42 5.64 -0.66
N HIS A 82 -28.15 6.02 -0.81
CA HIS A 82 -27.67 6.76 -1.97
C HIS A 82 -27.87 5.97 -3.28
N GLU A 83 -27.54 4.68 -3.30
CA GLU A 83 -27.74 3.78 -4.45
C GLU A 83 -29.22 3.59 -4.81
N SER A 84 -30.13 3.65 -3.83
CA SER A 84 -31.58 3.55 -4.05
C SER A 84 -32.18 4.83 -4.65
N GLN A 85 -31.61 6.00 -4.33
CA GLN A 85 -32.01 7.29 -4.87
C GLN A 85 -31.46 7.53 -6.28
N LEU A 86 -30.30 6.94 -6.59
CA LEU A 86 -29.64 7.05 -7.89
C LEU A 86 -30.31 6.14 -8.93
N THR A 87 -30.79 6.71 -10.03
CA THR A 87 -31.39 5.95 -11.13
C THR A 87 -30.49 5.92 -12.38
N GLY A 88 -30.63 4.83 -13.15
CA GLY A 88 -30.03 4.66 -14.48
C GLY A 88 -28.55 5.05 -14.59
N ARG A 89 -28.28 6.13 -15.35
CA ARG A 89 -26.92 6.58 -15.70
C ARG A 89 -26.11 7.04 -14.49
N GLU A 90 -26.74 7.62 -13.49
CA GLU A 90 -26.06 8.13 -12.30
C GLU A 90 -25.61 6.98 -11.39
N ARG A 91 -26.46 5.96 -11.23
CA ARG A 91 -26.10 4.71 -10.56
C ARG A 91 -24.89 4.04 -11.19
N HIS A 92 -24.84 3.96 -12.53
CA HIS A 92 -23.67 3.42 -13.23
C HIS A 92 -22.39 4.23 -12.97
N LYS A 93 -22.47 5.57 -12.99
CA LYS A 93 -21.32 6.43 -12.67
C LYS A 93 -20.85 6.24 -11.23
N HIS A 94 -21.78 6.16 -10.28
CA HIS A 94 -21.49 5.93 -8.87
C HIS A 94 -20.78 4.57 -8.67
N ASN A 95 -21.33 3.50 -9.24
CA ASN A 95 -20.75 2.17 -9.15
C ASN A 95 -19.36 2.11 -9.82
N ALA A 96 -19.17 2.78 -10.96
CA ALA A 96 -17.87 2.87 -11.61
C ALA A 96 -16.83 3.61 -10.74
N LYS A 97 -17.23 4.70 -10.07
CA LYS A 97 -16.37 5.41 -9.09
C LYS A 97 -16.03 4.53 -7.89
N LYS A 98 -17.02 3.81 -7.35
CA LYS A 98 -16.83 2.87 -6.24
C LYS A 98 -15.82 1.79 -6.60
N LEU A 99 -15.96 1.16 -7.76
CA LEU A 99 -15.01 0.17 -8.25
C LEU A 99 -13.60 0.77 -8.46
N ALA A 100 -13.51 2.00 -8.97
CA ALA A 100 -12.23 2.71 -9.11
C ALA A 100 -11.55 2.94 -7.76
N ASN A 101 -12.31 3.36 -6.75
CA ASN A 101 -11.82 3.57 -5.39
C ASN A 101 -11.35 2.26 -4.74
N LEU A 102 -12.01 1.14 -5.05
CA LEU A 102 -11.62 -0.21 -4.62
C LEU A 102 -10.39 -0.76 -5.38
N GLY A 103 -9.81 0.01 -6.31
CA GLY A 103 -8.58 -0.35 -7.02
C GLY A 103 -8.79 -0.92 -8.42
N MET A 104 -10.03 -0.96 -8.93
CA MET A 104 -10.27 -1.33 -10.32
C MET A 104 -9.70 -0.25 -11.26
N LYS A 105 -8.87 -0.66 -12.22
CA LYS A 105 -8.35 0.25 -13.25
C LYS A 105 -9.52 0.80 -14.07
N VAL A 106 -9.74 2.11 -14.02
CA VAL A 106 -10.75 2.78 -14.83
C VAL A 106 -10.40 2.57 -16.30
N LYS A 107 -11.33 2.03 -17.08
CA LYS A 107 -11.15 1.85 -18.54
C LYS A 107 -10.71 3.19 -19.14
N SER A 108 -9.65 3.16 -19.94
CA SER A 108 -9.19 4.36 -20.63
C SER A 108 -10.32 4.90 -21.50
N LYS A 109 -10.37 6.23 -21.66
CA LYS A 109 -11.31 6.88 -22.56
C LYS A 109 -11.14 6.29 -23.96
N GLU A 110 -12.24 6.25 -24.70
CA GLU A 110 -12.25 5.86 -26.10
C GLU A 110 -11.20 6.66 -26.90
N LYS A 111 -10.59 6.01 -27.90
CA LYS A 111 -9.58 6.65 -28.74
C LYS A 111 -10.25 7.82 -29.47
N MET A 112 -9.71 9.02 -29.28
CA MET A 112 -10.20 10.25 -29.89
C MET A 112 -9.08 10.86 -30.74
N PRO A 113 -9.39 11.51 -31.88
CA PRO A 113 -8.39 12.25 -32.67
C PRO A 113 -7.63 13.28 -31.83
N ALA A 114 -6.37 13.52 -32.18
CA ALA A 114 -5.47 14.39 -31.40
C ALA A 114 -6.03 15.81 -31.25
N ASP A 115 -6.57 16.40 -32.32
CA ASP A 115 -7.08 17.77 -32.31
C ASP A 115 -8.27 17.91 -31.36
N MET A 116 -9.21 16.98 -31.43
CA MET A 116 -10.35 16.94 -30.50
C MET A 116 -9.89 16.71 -29.06
N PHE A 117 -8.88 15.86 -28.85
CA PHE A 117 -8.29 15.65 -27.53
C PHE A 117 -7.73 16.93 -26.93
N PHE A 118 -6.92 17.67 -27.68
CA PHE A 118 -6.36 18.93 -27.22
C PHE A 118 -7.45 20.01 -27.04
N ALA A 119 -8.45 20.06 -27.93
CA ALA A 119 -9.58 20.99 -27.80
C ALA A 119 -10.37 20.74 -26.49
N VAL A 120 -10.70 19.47 -26.20
CA VAL A 120 -11.38 19.09 -24.96
C VAL A 120 -10.51 19.39 -23.74
N GLN A 121 -9.20 19.15 -23.82
CA GLN A 121 -8.27 19.44 -22.73
C GLN A 121 -8.17 20.95 -22.44
N ARG A 122 -8.02 21.78 -23.48
CA ARG A 122 -8.02 23.25 -23.37
C ARG A 122 -9.33 23.77 -22.81
N SER A 123 -10.48 23.24 -23.26
CA SER A 123 -11.79 23.60 -22.72
C SER A 123 -11.89 23.29 -21.23
N ARG A 124 -11.45 22.10 -20.78
CA ARG A 124 -11.41 21.74 -19.35
C ARG A 124 -10.54 22.68 -18.52
N GLN A 125 -9.35 23.02 -19.03
CA GLN A 125 -8.45 23.97 -18.37
C GLN A 125 -9.08 25.35 -18.27
N SER A 126 -9.64 25.87 -19.36
CA SER A 126 -10.29 27.19 -19.36
C SER A 126 -11.47 27.28 -18.38
N LYS A 127 -12.25 26.19 -18.21
CA LYS A 127 -13.31 26.12 -17.20
C LYS A 127 -12.73 26.15 -15.79
N ALA A 128 -11.70 25.34 -15.53
CA ALA A 128 -11.00 25.35 -14.25
C ALA A 128 -10.48 26.75 -13.90
N ASP A 129 -9.82 27.41 -14.86
CA ASP A 129 -9.24 28.74 -14.68
C ASP A 129 -10.33 29.80 -14.43
N LYS A 130 -11.47 29.72 -15.13
CA LYS A 130 -12.63 30.59 -14.89
C LYS A 130 -13.18 30.42 -13.48
N HIS A 131 -13.39 29.19 -13.02
CA HIS A 131 -13.88 28.94 -11.65
C HIS A 131 -12.87 29.34 -10.58
N ILE A 132 -11.58 29.14 -10.83
CA ILE A 132 -10.53 29.62 -9.93
C ILE A 132 -10.53 31.15 -9.88
N LYS A 133 -10.69 31.83 -11.02
CA LYS A 133 -10.75 33.28 -11.08
C LYS A 133 -11.99 33.81 -10.34
N ASP A 134 -13.16 33.26 -10.62
CA ASP A 134 -14.41 33.61 -9.93
C ASP A 134 -14.30 33.42 -8.40
N ALA A 135 -13.71 32.32 -7.94
CA ALA A 135 -13.45 32.10 -6.51
C ALA A 135 -12.43 33.09 -5.91
N LYS A 136 -11.46 33.58 -6.69
CA LYS A 136 -10.54 34.64 -6.26
C LYS A 136 -11.25 35.98 -6.15
N ASP A 137 -12.05 36.31 -7.16
CA ASP A 137 -12.77 37.58 -7.24
C ASP A 137 -13.79 37.69 -6.08
N ARG A 138 -14.35 36.55 -5.64
CA ARG A 138 -15.19 36.44 -4.43
C ARG A 138 -14.43 36.37 -3.11
N GLY A 139 -13.09 36.33 -3.13
CA GLY A 139 -12.26 36.25 -1.92
C GLY A 139 -12.30 34.90 -1.19
N ILE A 140 -12.94 33.88 -1.75
CA ILE A 140 -13.08 32.57 -1.10
C ILE A 140 -11.92 31.63 -1.44
N LEU A 141 -11.12 31.88 -2.49
CA LEU A 141 -10.13 30.91 -2.98
C LEU A 141 -9.11 30.50 -1.91
N SER A 142 -9.15 29.23 -1.51
CA SER A 142 -8.11 28.57 -0.71
C SER A 142 -7.19 27.69 -1.58
N LYS A 143 -6.00 27.33 -1.06
CA LYS A 143 -5.08 26.41 -1.76
C LYS A 143 -5.70 25.03 -1.99
N SER A 144 -6.50 24.52 -1.04
CA SER A 144 -7.22 23.24 -1.19
C SER A 144 -8.29 23.35 -2.27
N MET A 145 -9.11 24.40 -2.22
CA MET A 145 -10.17 24.59 -3.20
C MET A 145 -9.63 24.78 -4.61
N LYS A 146 -8.51 25.49 -4.79
CA LYS A 146 -7.85 25.58 -6.09
C LYS A 146 -7.54 24.18 -6.65
N ARG A 147 -6.96 23.31 -5.81
CA ARG A 147 -6.60 21.94 -6.21
C ARG A 147 -7.83 21.10 -6.53
N GLU A 148 -8.88 21.21 -5.72
CA GLU A 148 -10.15 20.50 -5.94
C GLU A 148 -10.80 20.93 -7.26
N LEU A 149 -10.89 22.24 -7.51
CA LEU A 149 -11.41 22.77 -8.78
C LEU A 149 -10.59 22.27 -9.98
N GLU A 150 -9.27 22.29 -9.91
CA GLU A 150 -8.41 21.72 -10.97
C GLU A 150 -8.71 20.23 -11.21
N ILE A 151 -8.83 19.42 -10.14
CA ILE A 151 -9.13 17.98 -10.23
C ILE A 151 -10.51 17.75 -10.86
N VAL A 152 -11.54 18.50 -10.44
CA VAL A 152 -12.91 18.32 -10.91
C VAL A 152 -13.00 18.49 -12.43
N TYR A 153 -12.36 19.50 -12.99
CA TYR A 153 -12.45 19.77 -14.43
C TYR A 153 -11.42 19.01 -15.27
N THR A 154 -10.17 18.90 -14.81
CA THR A 154 -9.09 18.32 -15.62
C THR A 154 -8.79 16.85 -15.29
N GLY A 155 -9.28 16.35 -14.16
CA GLY A 155 -9.00 15.01 -13.64
C GLY A 155 -7.60 14.84 -13.05
N LYS A 156 -6.80 15.92 -12.98
CA LYS A 156 -5.44 15.92 -12.43
C LYS A 156 -5.19 17.21 -11.66
N ALA A 157 -4.70 17.12 -10.43
CA ALA A 157 -4.14 18.29 -9.77
C ALA A 157 -2.84 18.70 -10.47
N ALA A 158 -2.58 20.00 -10.60
CA ALA A 158 -1.26 20.45 -10.97
C ALA A 158 -0.23 19.87 -9.97
N LYS A 159 0.74 19.12 -10.49
CA LYS A 159 1.82 18.59 -9.66
C LYS A 159 2.62 19.77 -9.10
N PRO A 160 2.89 19.80 -7.78
CA PRO A 160 3.74 20.83 -7.20
C PRO A 160 5.07 20.84 -7.93
N LYS A 161 5.67 22.03 -8.09
CA LYS A 161 6.90 22.23 -8.88
C LYS A 161 8.01 21.25 -8.46
N ASP A 162 8.07 20.88 -7.18
CA ASP A 162 9.06 19.96 -6.62
C ASP A 162 8.91 18.50 -7.06
N THR A 163 7.72 18.09 -7.48
CA THR A 163 7.43 16.72 -7.96
C THR A 163 7.49 16.59 -9.47
N ARG A 164 7.76 17.70 -10.20
CA ARG A 164 8.04 17.61 -11.63
C ARG A 164 9.41 16.96 -11.77
N PRO A 165 9.57 15.93 -12.62
CA PRO A 165 10.90 15.40 -12.89
C PRO A 165 11.76 16.59 -13.31
N ARG A 166 12.84 16.85 -12.56
CA ARG A 166 13.81 17.86 -12.96
C ARG A 166 14.21 17.46 -14.37
N LYS A 167 13.99 18.35 -15.34
CA LYS A 167 14.43 18.13 -16.70
C LYS A 167 15.93 17.87 -16.57
N ASP A 168 16.36 16.64 -16.82
CA ASP A 168 17.78 16.33 -16.94
C ASP A 168 18.25 17.15 -18.13
N THR A 169 18.78 18.33 -17.82
CA THR A 169 19.41 19.17 -18.82
C THR A 169 20.60 18.39 -19.32
N ASP A 170 20.70 18.26 -20.63
CA ASP A 170 21.87 17.69 -21.27
C ASP A 170 23.10 18.39 -20.69
N ARG A 171 23.96 17.61 -20.03
CA ARG A 171 25.16 18.13 -19.37
C ARG A 171 26.28 18.37 -20.39
N GLY A 172 26.00 18.17 -21.68
CA GLY A 172 26.94 18.33 -22.77
C GLY A 172 28.08 17.31 -22.71
N LEU A 173 29.08 17.53 -23.57
CA LEU A 173 30.31 16.73 -23.60
C LEU A 173 31.12 16.98 -22.32
N ARG A 174 31.21 15.96 -21.46
CA ARG A 174 31.98 16.03 -20.21
C ARG A 174 33.45 15.78 -20.51
N ILE A 175 34.30 16.80 -20.36
CA ILE A 175 35.76 16.65 -20.40
C ILE A 175 36.21 15.92 -19.12
N GLY A 176 37.02 14.87 -19.26
CA GLY A 176 37.35 13.92 -18.18
C GLY A 176 38.39 14.40 -17.15
N VAL A 177 38.95 15.60 -17.32
CA VAL A 177 40.04 16.12 -16.47
C VAL A 177 39.49 17.20 -15.56
N GLY A 178 39.51 16.96 -14.25
CA GLY A 178 39.16 17.97 -13.23
C GLY A 178 37.68 18.35 -13.16
N ARG A 179 37.37 19.38 -12.36
CA ARG A 179 36.04 19.99 -12.25
C ARG A 179 36.12 21.44 -12.72
N TYR A 180 35.40 21.77 -13.78
CA TYR A 180 35.26 23.16 -14.22
C TYR A 180 34.15 23.83 -13.42
N LYS A 181 34.47 24.90 -12.69
CA LYS A 181 33.51 25.68 -11.90
C LYS A 181 33.92 27.15 -11.94
N ASP A 182 32.95 28.04 -12.14
CA ASP A 182 33.14 29.50 -12.08
C ASP A 182 34.26 30.01 -13.03
N GLY A 183 34.37 29.41 -14.23
CA GLY A 183 35.39 29.78 -15.22
C GLY A 183 36.79 29.18 -14.97
N VAL A 184 36.97 28.43 -13.88
CA VAL A 184 38.28 27.91 -13.47
C VAL A 184 38.27 26.37 -13.43
N LEU A 185 39.32 25.78 -14.00
CA LEU A 185 39.55 24.34 -13.97
C LEU A 185 40.20 23.93 -12.64
N HIS A 186 39.46 23.19 -11.82
CA HIS A 186 39.97 22.62 -10.58
C HIS A 186 40.53 21.23 -10.86
N VAL A 187 41.85 21.09 -10.80
CA VAL A 187 42.55 19.80 -10.97
C VAL A 187 43.06 19.31 -9.60
N SER A 188 42.82 18.05 -9.27
CA SER A 188 43.33 17.47 -8.03
C SER A 188 44.85 17.26 -8.12
N LYS A 189 45.58 17.44 -7.01
CA LYS A 189 47.03 17.20 -6.94
C LYS A 189 47.40 15.79 -7.44
N SER A 190 46.61 14.78 -7.07
CA SER A 190 46.78 13.40 -7.56
C SER A 190 46.70 13.24 -9.09
N HIS A 191 45.93 14.08 -9.77
CA HIS A 191 45.82 14.05 -11.22
C HIS A 191 47.01 14.78 -11.86
N ILE A 192 47.47 15.85 -11.24
CA ILE A 192 48.70 16.56 -11.62
C ILE A 192 49.89 15.60 -11.49
N GLU A 193 50.05 14.93 -10.35
CA GLU A 193 51.14 13.98 -10.08
C GLU A 193 51.14 12.78 -11.03
N ARG A 194 49.94 12.25 -11.37
CA ARG A 194 49.79 11.16 -12.34
C ARG A 194 50.25 11.57 -13.75
N VAL A 195 49.96 12.79 -14.17
CA VAL A 195 50.32 13.30 -15.50
C VAL A 195 51.76 13.79 -15.53
N SER A 196 52.26 14.39 -14.45
CA SER A 196 53.62 14.93 -14.34
C SER A 196 54.69 13.85 -14.13
N GLY A 197 54.32 12.57 -14.15
CA GLY A 197 55.25 11.45 -14.01
C GLY A 197 55.95 11.38 -12.66
N ALA A 198 55.51 12.14 -11.67
CA ALA A 198 56.03 12.10 -10.31
C ALA A 198 55.42 10.90 -9.58
N SER A 199 55.73 9.70 -10.05
CA SER A 199 55.41 8.47 -9.35
C SER A 199 56.24 8.42 -8.08
N HIS A 200 55.67 8.91 -6.97
CA HIS A 200 56.10 8.41 -5.68
C HIS A 200 55.82 6.90 -5.71
N VAL A 201 56.89 6.10 -5.78
CA VAL A 201 56.86 4.65 -5.62
C VAL A 201 56.33 4.36 -4.21
N GLY A 202 55.01 4.35 -4.09
CA GLY A 202 54.28 4.20 -2.85
C GLY A 202 53.86 2.76 -2.66
N LYS A 203 54.67 2.06 -1.86
CA LYS A 203 54.38 0.84 -1.09
C LYS A 203 52.89 0.49 -0.98
N GLY A 204 52.58 -0.78 -1.25
CA GLY A 204 51.25 -1.34 -1.13
C GLY A 204 50.59 -1.06 0.23
N GLN A 205 49.28 -0.85 0.18
CA GLN A 205 48.44 -0.79 1.36
C GLN A 205 47.39 -1.91 1.29
N LYS A 206 47.61 -2.92 2.14
CA LYS A 206 46.64 -3.93 2.55
C LYS A 206 45.40 -3.26 3.15
N ASN A 207 44.23 -3.80 2.78
CA ASN A 207 42.98 -3.93 3.54
C ASN A 207 42.48 -2.76 4.40
N LYS A 208 41.24 -2.33 4.12
CA LYS A 208 40.26 -2.09 5.18
C LYS A 208 38.91 -2.73 4.87
N LYS A 209 38.65 -3.75 5.67
CA LYS A 209 37.42 -4.48 5.97
C LYS A 209 36.33 -3.50 6.44
N GLY A 210 35.08 -3.70 5.99
CA GLY A 210 33.87 -3.45 6.80
C GLY A 210 33.04 -2.20 6.53
N ARG A 211 31.80 -2.43 6.06
CA ARG A 211 30.49 -1.84 6.45
C ARG A 211 29.45 -2.51 5.52
N ARG A 212 28.58 -3.43 5.97
CA ARG A 212 27.37 -3.21 6.78
C ARG A 212 26.68 -1.90 6.45
#